data_AF-B3M8E5-F1
#
_entry.id   AF-B3M8E5-F1
#
_cell.length_a   1.000
_cell.length_b   1.000
_cell.length_c   1.000
_cell.angle_alpha   90.00
_cell.angle_beta   90.00
_cell.angle_gamma   90.00
#
_symmetry.space_group_name_H-M   'P 1'
#
loop_
_entity.id
_entity.type
_entity.pdbx_description
1 polymer ?
#
loop_
_entity_poly.entity_id
_entity_poly.type
_entity_poly.pdbx_seq_one_letter_code
_entity_poly.pdbx_strand_id
1 'polypeptide(L)'
;MSLVWTLIAGFLYAEIALVLLLVLPVASPYRWNRLFKSKFLAMLAQQAHIYFFLIMGVLVLFLLEAIREMRKYSHFEQAGEVHLNVEMQHSMRLFRAQRNFYISGFSIFLVLVIRRLVTLVSAQANLLAQSEASMKQAQSATAAARSLMEDKKTEKAKEAGEDTTLNELNKLRERVQELTSELNREKKDKEAVKSQAESLNREYDRLTEEYSKLQKQITIGGASKGSGDKDD
;
A
#
# COMPACT_ATOMS: atom_id res chain seq x y z
N MET A 1 -52.05 -37.04 -12.13
CA MET A 1 -51.67 -36.35 -10.88
C MET A 1 -52.51 -35.09 -10.76
N SER A 2 -52.93 -34.69 -9.55
CA SER A 2 -53.63 -33.40 -9.39
C SER A 2 -52.71 -32.25 -9.84
N LEU A 3 -53.29 -31.19 -10.42
CA LEU A 3 -52.55 -29.99 -10.83
C LEU A 3 -51.72 -29.41 -9.68
N VAL A 4 -52.22 -29.50 -8.46
CA VAL A 4 -51.55 -29.02 -7.24
C VAL A 4 -50.20 -29.71 -7.03
N TRP A 5 -50.14 -31.04 -7.12
CA TRP A 5 -48.89 -31.80 -6.96
C TRP A 5 -47.90 -31.56 -8.11
N THR A 6 -48.41 -31.19 -9.30
CA THR A 6 -47.56 -30.82 -10.44
C THR A 6 -46.92 -29.46 -10.22
N LEU A 7 -47.65 -28.50 -9.63
CA LEU A 7 -47.11 -27.21 -9.22
C LEU A 7 -46.02 -27.36 -8.14
N ILE A 8 -46.25 -28.19 -7.12
CA ILE A 8 -45.24 -28.44 -6.07
C ILE A 8 -44.00 -29.11 -6.65
N ALA A 9 -44.17 -30.08 -7.56
CA ALA A 9 -43.04 -30.69 -8.25
C ALA A 9 -42.28 -29.68 -9.13
N GLY A 10 -42.99 -28.78 -9.83
CA GLY A 10 -42.38 -27.69 -10.58
C GLY A 10 -41.59 -26.73 -9.68
N PHE A 11 -42.14 -26.41 -8.50
CA PHE A 11 -41.44 -25.63 -7.48
C PHE A 11 -40.16 -26.34 -7.03
N LEU A 12 -40.22 -27.64 -6.69
CA LEU A 12 -39.05 -28.45 -6.35
C LEU A 12 -37.96 -28.41 -7.44
N TYR A 13 -38.35 -28.55 -8.71
CA TYR A 13 -37.37 -28.49 -9.80
C TYR A 13 -36.73 -27.11 -9.94
N ALA A 14 -37.49 -26.03 -9.72
CA ALA A 14 -36.94 -24.69 -9.68
C ALA A 14 -35.96 -24.50 -8.52
N GLU A 15 -36.26 -25.07 -7.35
CA GLU A 15 -35.35 -25.05 -6.20
C GLU A 15 -34.05 -25.81 -6.47
N ILE A 16 -34.14 -27.01 -7.04
CA ILE A 16 -32.96 -27.80 -7.42
C ILE A 16 -32.10 -27.02 -8.41
N ALA A 17 -32.71 -26.45 -9.46
CA ALA A 17 -32.00 -25.63 -10.44
C ALA A 17 -31.32 -24.43 -9.78
N LEU A 18 -32.01 -23.75 -8.86
CA LEU A 18 -31.48 -22.61 -8.13
C LEU A 18 -30.30 -23.00 -7.23
N VAL A 19 -30.40 -24.11 -6.49
CA VAL A 19 -29.31 -24.62 -5.64
C VAL A 19 -28.11 -25.03 -6.48
N LEU A 20 -28.30 -25.77 -7.57
CA LEU A 20 -27.21 -26.15 -8.47
C LEU A 20 -26.50 -24.91 -9.02
N LEU A 21 -27.28 -23.89 -9.40
CA LEU A 21 -26.76 -22.64 -9.94
C LEU A 21 -26.05 -21.77 -8.87
N LEU A 22 -26.45 -21.84 -7.61
CA LEU A 22 -25.79 -21.19 -6.47
C LEU A 22 -24.51 -21.93 -6.01
N VAL A 23 -24.50 -23.26 -6.07
CA VAL A 23 -23.38 -24.10 -5.59
C VAL A 23 -22.28 -24.21 -6.64
N LEU A 24 -22.63 -24.28 -7.92
CA LEU A 24 -21.63 -24.33 -8.99
C LEU A 24 -20.86 -23.01 -9.07
N PRO A 25 -19.52 -23.05 -9.27
CA PRO A 25 -18.67 -21.86 -9.41
C PRO A 25 -18.85 -21.14 -10.75
N VAL A 26 -20.06 -21.13 -11.32
CA VAL A 26 -20.37 -20.50 -12.62
C VAL A 26 -20.35 -18.97 -12.52
N ALA A 27 -20.67 -18.41 -11.34
CA ALA A 27 -20.67 -16.97 -11.12
C ALA A 27 -19.87 -16.56 -9.86
N SER A 28 -18.97 -15.58 -10.05
CA SER A 28 -18.20 -14.96 -8.96
C SER A 28 -19.14 -14.34 -7.92
N PRO A 29 -18.80 -14.36 -6.61
CA PRO A 29 -19.58 -13.72 -5.54
C PRO A 29 -19.95 -12.27 -5.83
N TYR A 30 -19.11 -11.53 -6.57
CA TYR A 30 -19.40 -10.16 -7.01
C TYR A 30 -20.57 -10.07 -8.00
N ARG A 31 -20.67 -11.01 -8.95
CA ARG A 31 -21.77 -11.08 -9.93
C ARG A 31 -23.08 -11.39 -9.22
N TRP A 32 -23.05 -12.33 -8.29
CA TRP A 32 -24.19 -12.67 -7.43
C TRP A 32 -24.63 -11.50 -6.57
N ASN A 33 -23.71 -10.83 -5.89
CA ASN A 33 -24.02 -9.67 -5.06
C ASN A 33 -24.62 -8.51 -5.88
N ARG A 34 -24.14 -8.29 -7.10
CA ARG A 34 -24.70 -7.27 -8.00
C ARG A 34 -26.13 -7.62 -8.43
N LEU A 35 -26.42 -8.90 -8.70
CA LEU A 35 -27.79 -9.35 -8.98
C LEU A 35 -28.68 -9.18 -7.74
N PHE A 36 -28.23 -9.67 -6.58
CA PHE A 36 -28.98 -9.58 -5.31
C PHE A 36 -29.21 -8.13 -4.84
N LYS A 37 -28.30 -7.21 -5.13
CA LYS A 37 -28.47 -5.77 -4.85
C LYS A 37 -29.22 -4.99 -5.94
N SER A 38 -29.71 -5.65 -7.00
CA SER A 38 -30.61 -4.98 -7.94
C SER A 38 -31.87 -4.50 -7.23
N LYS A 39 -32.44 -3.35 -7.63
CA LYS A 39 -33.61 -2.73 -6.97
C LYS A 39 -34.78 -3.70 -6.78
N PHE A 40 -34.95 -4.62 -7.72
CA PHE A 40 -35.97 -5.66 -7.67
C PHE A 40 -35.70 -6.71 -6.58
N LEU A 41 -34.49 -7.28 -6.55
CA LEU A 41 -34.10 -8.28 -5.55
C LEU A 41 -33.95 -7.66 -4.14
N ALA A 42 -33.55 -6.40 -4.03
CA ALA A 42 -33.51 -5.67 -2.76
C ALA A 42 -34.90 -5.47 -2.15
N MET A 43 -35.90 -5.13 -2.97
CA MET A 43 -37.30 -5.01 -2.54
C MET A 43 -37.87 -6.38 -2.13
N LEU A 44 -37.52 -7.44 -2.86
CA LEU A 44 -37.90 -8.81 -2.51
C LEU A 44 -37.20 -9.29 -1.22
N ALA A 45 -35.94 -8.92 -1.01
CA ALA A 45 -35.16 -9.26 0.17
C ALA A 45 -35.72 -8.61 1.44
N GLN A 46 -36.21 -7.37 1.35
CA GLN A 46 -36.80 -6.65 2.49
C GLN A 46 -37.98 -7.42 3.11
N GLN A 47 -38.78 -8.09 2.29
CA GLN A 47 -39.94 -8.88 2.72
C GLN A 47 -39.71 -10.39 2.62
N ALA A 48 -38.46 -10.83 2.35
CA ALA A 48 -38.15 -12.25 2.13
C ALA A 48 -38.49 -13.14 3.32
N HIS A 49 -38.41 -12.60 4.55
CA HIS A 49 -38.78 -13.33 5.75
C HIS A 49 -40.27 -13.73 5.76
N ILE A 50 -41.17 -12.82 5.37
CA ILE A 50 -42.62 -13.09 5.30
C ILE A 50 -42.92 -14.08 4.18
N TYR A 51 -42.36 -13.88 2.98
CA TYR A 51 -42.56 -14.84 1.88
C TYR A 51 -42.01 -16.23 2.22
N PHE A 52 -40.88 -16.30 2.91
CA PHE A 52 -40.32 -17.55 3.38
C PHE A 52 -41.26 -18.27 4.35
N PHE A 53 -41.78 -17.58 5.37
CA PHE A 53 -42.70 -18.22 6.33
C PHE A 53 -44.03 -18.62 5.68
N LEU A 54 -44.53 -17.83 4.72
CA LEU A 54 -45.71 -18.16 3.93
C LEU A 54 -45.50 -19.47 3.13
N ILE A 55 -44.44 -19.52 2.31
CA ILE A 55 -44.11 -20.70 1.49
C ILE A 55 -43.84 -21.91 2.39
N MET A 56 -43.10 -21.72 3.48
CA MET A 56 -42.83 -22.76 4.48
C MET A 56 -44.14 -23.33 5.06
N GLY A 57 -45.07 -22.46 5.46
CA GLY A 57 -46.36 -22.88 5.99
C GLY A 57 -47.15 -23.72 4.96
N VAL A 58 -47.21 -23.26 3.71
CA VAL A 58 -47.88 -23.99 2.62
C VAL A 58 -47.24 -25.36 2.39
N LEU A 59 -45.91 -25.44 2.33
CA LEU A 59 -45.20 -26.71 2.13
C LEU A 59 -45.39 -27.67 3.30
N VAL A 60 -45.40 -27.17 4.54
CA VAL A 60 -45.68 -27.98 5.74
C VAL A 60 -47.10 -28.53 5.71
N LEU A 61 -48.10 -27.74 5.29
CA LEU A 61 -49.47 -28.24 5.12
C LEU A 61 -49.53 -29.39 4.10
N PHE A 62 -48.86 -29.26 2.96
CA PHE A 62 -48.77 -30.34 1.97
C PHE A 62 -48.03 -31.57 2.48
N LEU A 63 -46.96 -31.38 3.27
CA LEU A 63 -46.26 -32.48 3.91
C LEU A 63 -47.19 -33.23 4.88
N LEU A 64 -47.96 -32.51 5.70
CA LEU A 64 -48.94 -33.10 6.61
C LEU A 64 -50.05 -33.83 5.85
N GLU A 65 -50.52 -33.27 4.72
CA GLU A 65 -51.50 -33.92 3.86
C GLU A 65 -50.94 -35.22 3.27
N ALA A 66 -49.70 -35.22 2.77
CA ALA A 66 -49.04 -36.42 2.26
C ALA A 66 -48.80 -37.47 3.36
N ILE A 67 -48.42 -37.07 4.58
CA ILE A 67 -48.28 -37.98 5.72
C ILE A 67 -49.64 -38.59 6.08
N ARG A 68 -50.69 -37.78 6.14
CA ARG A 68 -52.05 -38.25 6.43
C ARG A 68 -52.53 -39.23 5.36
N GLU A 69 -52.30 -38.93 4.09
CA GLU A 69 -52.64 -39.79 2.97
C GLU A 69 -51.85 -41.11 3.01
N MET A 70 -50.55 -41.06 3.30
CA MET A 70 -49.70 -42.23 3.45
C MET A 70 -50.15 -43.12 4.62
N ARG A 71 -50.44 -42.55 5.79
CA ARG A 71 -50.97 -43.31 6.94
C ARG A 71 -52.33 -43.93 6.62
N LYS A 72 -53.23 -43.17 5.98
CA LYS A 72 -54.57 -43.65 5.58
C LYS A 72 -54.49 -44.88 4.68
N TYR A 73 -53.56 -44.90 3.74
CA TYR A 73 -53.37 -46.02 2.81
C TYR A 73 -52.26 -46.99 3.24
N SER A 74 -51.77 -46.90 4.48
CA SER A 74 -50.76 -47.82 5.03
C SER A 74 -51.38 -48.94 5.88
N HIS A 75 -52.55 -48.72 6.46
CA HIS A 75 -53.28 -49.72 7.25
C HIS A 75 -54.52 -50.16 6.47
N PHE A 76 -54.33 -51.08 5.52
CA PHE A 76 -55.43 -51.80 4.91
C PHE A 76 -55.64 -53.09 5.71
N GLU A 77 -56.67 -53.14 6.55
CA GLU A 77 -57.12 -54.40 7.13
C GLU A 77 -57.81 -55.22 6.04
N GLN A 78 -57.32 -56.44 5.86
CA GLN A 78 -57.74 -57.39 4.84
C GLN A 78 -59.09 -58.02 5.24
N ALA A 79 -60.16 -57.23 5.18
CA ALA A 79 -61.51 -57.69 5.54
C ALA A 79 -62.22 -58.31 4.33
N GLY A 80 -62.06 -59.63 4.16
CA GLY A 80 -62.82 -60.47 3.21
C GLY A 80 -62.30 -60.44 1.77
N GLU A 81 -62.75 -61.37 0.91
CA GLU A 81 -62.32 -61.55 -0.49
C GLU A 81 -62.28 -60.23 -1.28
N VAL A 82 -61.13 -59.54 -1.23
CA VAL A 82 -60.90 -58.30 -1.95
C VAL A 82 -60.47 -58.67 -3.36
N HIS A 83 -61.30 -58.30 -4.35
CA HIS A 83 -60.93 -58.37 -5.76
C HIS A 83 -59.54 -57.76 -5.96
N LEU A 84 -58.61 -58.49 -6.60
CA LEU A 84 -57.22 -58.08 -6.88
C LEU A 84 -57.09 -56.63 -7.41
N ASN A 85 -58.11 -56.15 -8.13
CA ASN A 85 -58.23 -54.77 -8.63
C ASN A 85 -58.27 -53.70 -7.52
N VAL A 86 -58.91 -53.98 -6.39
CA VAL A 86 -59.03 -53.03 -5.26
C VAL A 86 -57.70 -52.93 -4.50
N GLU A 87 -57.02 -54.06 -4.31
CA GLU A 87 -55.69 -54.11 -3.71
C GLU A 87 -54.66 -53.37 -4.58
N MET A 88 -54.70 -53.57 -5.90
CA MET A 88 -53.87 -52.84 -6.87
C MET A 88 -54.16 -51.33 -6.85
N GLN A 89 -55.43 -50.91 -6.74
CA GLN A 89 -55.76 -49.48 -6.62
C GLN A 89 -55.27 -48.88 -5.30
N HIS A 90 -55.27 -49.66 -4.21
CA HIS A 90 -54.79 -49.24 -2.91
C HIS A 90 -53.27 -49.03 -2.90
N SER A 91 -52.51 -50.00 -3.42
CA SER A 91 -51.05 -49.90 -3.53
C SER A 91 -50.63 -48.71 -4.41
N MET A 92 -51.33 -48.47 -5.53
CA MET A 92 -51.08 -47.30 -6.38
C MET A 92 -51.32 -45.96 -5.66
N ARG A 93 -52.31 -45.87 -4.75
CA ARG A 93 -52.54 -44.65 -3.94
C ARG A 93 -51.47 -44.48 -2.88
N LEU A 94 -51.01 -45.56 -2.26
CA LEU A 94 -49.91 -45.52 -1.30
C LEU A 94 -48.61 -45.03 -1.95
N PHE A 95 -48.21 -45.58 -3.11
CA PHE A 95 -47.01 -45.12 -3.82
C PHE A 95 -47.11 -43.65 -4.25
N ARG A 96 -48.31 -43.19 -4.60
CA ARG A 96 -48.56 -41.79 -4.92
C ARG A 96 -48.34 -40.89 -3.70
N ALA A 97 -48.87 -41.29 -2.54
CA ALA A 97 -48.68 -40.56 -1.29
C ALA A 97 -47.21 -40.53 -0.85
N GLN A 98 -46.48 -41.65 -0.97
CA GLN A 98 -45.04 -41.72 -0.68
C GLN A 98 -44.24 -40.76 -1.56
N ARG A 99 -44.48 -40.76 -2.88
CA ARG A 99 -43.82 -39.82 -3.79
C ARG A 99 -44.14 -38.37 -3.45
N ASN A 100 -45.40 -38.06 -3.17
CA ASN A 100 -45.83 -36.72 -2.78
C ASN A 100 -45.17 -36.26 -1.47
N PHE A 101 -45.02 -37.16 -0.49
CA PHE A 101 -44.29 -36.92 0.74
C PHE A 101 -42.82 -36.53 0.46
N TYR A 102 -42.12 -37.29 -0.39
CA TYR A 102 -40.75 -36.96 -0.77
C TYR A 102 -40.65 -35.61 -1.46
N ILE A 103 -41.56 -35.30 -2.40
CA ILE A 103 -41.58 -34.01 -3.10
C ILE A 103 -41.72 -32.86 -2.09
N SER A 104 -42.71 -32.92 -1.19
CA SER A 104 -42.91 -31.88 -0.18
C SER A 104 -41.74 -31.79 0.81
N GLY A 105 -41.19 -32.93 1.23
CA GLY A 105 -40.10 -32.99 2.20
C GLY A 105 -38.80 -32.41 1.64
N PHE A 106 -38.46 -32.78 0.41
CA PHE A 106 -37.30 -32.22 -0.27
C PHE A 106 -37.47 -30.73 -0.55
N SER A 107 -38.67 -30.27 -0.92
CA SER A 107 -38.91 -28.83 -1.09
C SER A 107 -38.70 -28.04 0.20
N ILE A 108 -39.22 -28.51 1.34
CA ILE A 108 -38.99 -27.85 2.63
C ILE A 108 -37.48 -27.76 2.93
N PHE A 109 -36.76 -28.85 2.71
CA PHE A 109 -35.32 -28.90 2.91
C PHE A 109 -34.59 -27.92 1.99
N LEU A 110 -34.91 -27.90 0.69
CA LEU A 110 -34.24 -27.02 -0.27
C LEU A 110 -34.56 -25.55 -0.03
N VAL A 111 -35.79 -25.18 0.34
CA VAL A 111 -36.12 -23.80 0.76
C VAL A 111 -35.18 -23.34 1.89
N LEU A 112 -34.92 -24.19 2.89
CA LEU A 112 -34.00 -23.88 3.99
C LEU A 112 -32.56 -23.72 3.51
N VAL A 113 -32.10 -24.64 2.64
CA VAL A 113 -30.75 -24.58 2.05
C VAL A 113 -30.58 -23.32 1.21
N ILE A 114 -31.55 -22.97 0.36
CA ILE A 114 -31.53 -21.76 -0.47
C ILE A 114 -31.43 -20.53 0.42
N ARG A 115 -32.26 -20.41 1.46
CA ARG A 115 -32.19 -19.29 2.40
C ARG A 115 -30.79 -19.17 3.00
N ARG A 116 -30.22 -20.29 3.46
CA ARG A 116 -28.87 -20.32 4.02
C ARG A 116 -27.81 -19.90 3.00
N LEU A 117 -27.86 -20.42 1.78
CA LEU A 117 -26.90 -20.10 0.72
C LEU A 117 -26.96 -18.62 0.34
N VAL A 118 -28.15 -18.06 0.16
CA VAL A 118 -28.31 -16.62 -0.19
C VAL A 118 -27.74 -15.72 0.90
N THR A 119 -27.97 -16.03 2.18
CA THR A 119 -27.39 -15.27 3.29
C THR A 119 -25.86 -15.38 3.31
N LEU A 120 -25.31 -16.58 3.14
CA LEU A 120 -23.87 -16.80 3.12
C LEU A 120 -23.18 -16.08 1.96
N VAL A 121 -23.74 -16.16 0.74
CA VAL A 121 -23.21 -15.48 -0.44
C VAL A 121 -23.24 -13.96 -0.25
N SER A 122 -24.32 -13.42 0.32
CA SER A 122 -24.43 -11.99 0.60
C SER A 122 -23.41 -11.53 1.66
N ALA A 123 -23.22 -12.32 2.72
CA ALA A 123 -22.23 -12.04 3.75
C ALA A 123 -20.80 -12.09 3.19
N GLN A 124 -20.48 -13.12 2.40
CA GLN A 124 -19.19 -13.28 1.75
C GLN A 124 -18.89 -12.10 0.82
N ALA A 125 -19.85 -11.66 0.02
CA ALA A 125 -19.65 -10.54 -0.89
C ALA A 125 -19.46 -9.21 -0.16
N ASN A 126 -20.15 -8.99 0.96
CA ASN A 126 -19.92 -7.81 1.80
C ASN A 126 -18.54 -7.85 2.46
N LEU A 127 -18.11 -9.02 2.97
CA LEU A 127 -16.77 -9.21 3.55
C LEU A 127 -15.66 -8.98 2.51
N LEU A 128 -15.81 -9.49 1.29
CA LEU A 128 -14.86 -9.24 0.20
C LEU A 128 -14.77 -7.75 -0.15
N ALA A 129 -15.92 -7.06 -0.25
CA ALA A 129 -15.94 -5.62 -0.51
C ALA A 129 -15.29 -4.80 0.64
N GLN A 130 -15.54 -5.18 1.89
CA GLN A 130 -14.92 -4.54 3.06
C GLN A 130 -13.42 -4.80 3.13
N SER A 131 -12.97 -6.03 2.84
CA SER A 131 -11.55 -6.39 2.77
C SER A 131 -10.83 -5.60 1.68
N GLU A 132 -11.41 -5.50 0.49
CA GLU A 132 -10.84 -4.71 -0.61
C GLU A 132 -10.75 -3.23 -0.27
N ALA A 133 -11.80 -2.66 0.36
CA ALA A 133 -11.79 -1.27 0.81
C ALA A 133 -10.74 -1.02 1.91
N SER A 134 -10.64 -1.94 2.88
CA SER A 134 -9.64 -1.88 3.96
C SER A 134 -8.21 -1.97 3.42
N MET A 135 -7.96 -2.87 2.45
CA MET A 135 -6.67 -2.99 1.79
C MET A 135 -6.30 -1.73 1.01
N LYS A 136 -7.25 -1.13 0.28
CA LYS A 136 -7.02 0.15 -0.42
C LYS A 136 -6.75 1.29 0.54
N GLN A 137 -7.46 1.35 1.67
CA GLN A 137 -7.21 2.35 2.72
C GLN A 137 -5.81 2.19 3.34
N ALA A 138 -5.40 0.96 3.67
CA ALA A 138 -4.07 0.68 4.20
C ALA A 138 -2.96 1.03 3.20
N GLN A 139 -3.15 0.72 1.92
CA GLN A 139 -2.24 1.10 0.84
C GLN A 139 -2.16 2.63 0.67
N SER A 140 -3.29 3.32 0.67
CA SER A 140 -3.34 4.79 0.56
C SER A 140 -2.67 5.46 1.77
N ALA A 141 -2.91 4.97 2.98
CA ALA A 141 -2.27 5.49 4.19
C ALA A 141 -0.75 5.24 4.17
N THR A 142 -0.31 4.07 3.70
CA THR A 142 1.11 3.75 3.55
C THR A 142 1.77 4.63 2.48
N ALA A 143 1.09 4.86 1.35
CA ALA A 143 1.58 5.74 0.29
C ALA A 143 1.71 7.19 0.78
N ALA A 144 0.71 7.72 1.49
CA ALA A 144 0.76 9.04 2.10
C ALA A 144 1.86 9.16 3.17
N ALA A 145 2.05 8.12 3.99
CA ALA A 145 3.14 8.09 4.96
C ALA A 145 4.52 8.10 4.26
N ARG A 146 4.68 7.36 3.17
CA ARG A 146 5.92 7.34 2.37
C ARG A 146 6.20 8.70 1.73
N SER A 147 5.20 9.35 1.12
CA SER A 147 5.39 10.67 0.52
C SER A 147 5.77 11.70 1.58
N LEU A 148 5.12 11.71 2.75
CA LEU A 148 5.48 12.60 3.85
C LEU A 148 6.90 12.36 4.39
N MET A 149 7.36 11.10 4.41
CA MET A 149 8.73 10.77 4.82
C MET A 149 9.76 11.25 3.77
N GLU A 150 9.43 11.14 2.48
CA GLU A 150 10.28 11.60 1.38
C GLU A 150 10.34 13.13 1.30
N ASP A 151 9.21 13.81 1.48
CA ASP A 151 9.12 15.27 1.56
C ASP A 151 9.95 15.80 2.74
N LYS A 152 9.79 15.21 3.94
CA LYS A 152 10.61 15.58 5.11
C LYS A 152 12.10 15.32 4.90
N LYS A 153 12.48 14.27 4.17
CA LYS A 153 13.88 14.00 3.87
C LYS A 153 14.44 15.03 2.88
N THR A 154 13.62 15.47 1.93
CA THR A 154 13.97 16.49 0.93
C THR A 154 14.07 17.87 1.56
N GLU A 155 13.13 18.26 2.44
CA GLU A 155 13.21 19.52 3.18
C GLU A 155 14.44 19.56 4.09
N LYS A 156 14.70 18.51 4.88
CA LYS A 156 15.91 18.43 5.70
C LYS A 156 17.20 18.49 4.88
N ALA A 157 17.22 17.92 3.68
CA ALA A 157 18.37 17.99 2.79
C ALA A 157 18.57 19.40 2.20
N LYS A 158 17.49 20.12 1.90
CA LYS A 158 17.55 21.51 1.41
C LYS A 158 17.98 22.48 2.52
N GLU A 159 17.36 22.39 3.70
CA GLU A 159 17.70 23.22 4.87
C GLU A 159 19.15 23.00 5.32
N ALA A 160 19.61 21.75 5.39
CA ALA A 160 21.00 21.46 5.76
C ALA A 160 22.02 21.92 4.71
N GLY A 161 21.66 21.88 3.42
CA GLY A 161 22.54 22.28 2.32
C GLY A 161 22.69 23.81 2.18
N GLU A 162 21.63 24.58 2.44
CA GLU A 162 21.63 26.02 2.22
C GLU A 162 22.32 26.80 3.35
N ASP A 163 22.10 26.43 4.62
CA ASP A 163 22.68 27.15 5.77
C ASP A 163 24.16 26.83 6.00
N THR A 164 24.60 25.60 5.75
CA THR A 164 26.01 25.21 5.98
C THR A 164 26.94 25.73 4.89
N THR A 165 26.51 25.68 3.62
CA THR A 165 27.35 26.09 2.48
C THR A 165 27.55 27.61 2.40
N LEU A 166 26.52 28.40 2.73
CA LEU A 166 26.61 29.87 2.77
C LEU A 166 27.59 30.36 3.85
N ASN A 167 27.57 29.71 5.02
CA ASN A 167 28.41 30.09 6.14
C ASN A 167 29.89 29.72 5.91
N GLU A 168 30.15 28.56 5.29
CA GLU A 168 31.50 28.16 4.88
C GLU A 168 32.05 29.02 3.74
N LEU A 169 31.23 29.38 2.75
CA LEU A 169 31.62 30.28 1.66
C LEU A 169 32.01 31.67 2.17
N ASN A 170 31.26 32.23 3.12
CA ASN A 170 31.57 33.53 3.70
C ASN A 170 32.89 33.50 4.49
N LYS A 171 33.11 32.48 5.33
CA LYS A 171 34.39 32.31 6.06
C LYS A 171 35.58 32.13 5.11
N LEU A 172 35.39 31.37 4.03
CA LEU A 172 36.45 31.15 3.05
C LEU A 172 36.79 32.44 2.29
N ARG A 173 35.77 33.25 1.95
CA ARG A 173 35.95 34.55 1.30
C ARG A 173 36.70 35.53 2.19
N GLU A 174 36.38 35.58 3.48
CA GLU A 174 37.07 36.42 4.46
C GLU A 174 38.55 36.00 4.61
N ARG A 175 38.82 34.69 4.69
CA ARG A 175 40.19 34.14 4.75
C ARG A 175 41.01 34.48 3.51
N VAL A 176 40.41 34.38 2.32
CA VAL A 176 41.08 34.76 1.06
C VAL A 176 41.42 36.25 1.05
N GLN A 177 40.53 37.11 1.54
CA GLN A 177 40.79 38.54 1.60
C GLN A 177 41.89 38.89 2.59
N GLU A 178 41.90 38.26 3.77
CA GLU A 178 42.95 38.40 4.78
C GLU A 178 44.33 37.99 4.23
N LEU A 179 44.43 36.77 3.68
CA LEU A 179 45.66 36.25 3.07
C LEU A 179 46.18 37.12 1.93
N THR A 180 45.27 37.70 1.12
CA THR A 180 45.65 38.60 0.04
C THR A 180 46.22 39.92 0.58
N SER A 181 45.67 40.42 1.68
CA SER A 181 46.18 41.62 2.36
C SER A 181 47.56 41.38 2.96
N GLU A 182 47.76 40.25 3.66
CA GLU A 182 49.05 39.85 4.22
C GLU A 182 50.11 39.67 3.14
N LEU A 183 49.78 39.00 2.04
CA LEU A 183 50.69 38.81 0.91
C LEU A 183 51.13 40.15 0.32
N ASN A 184 50.22 41.12 0.20
CA ASN A 184 50.55 42.45 -0.29
C ASN A 184 51.43 43.23 0.69
N ARG A 185 51.25 43.05 2.00
CA ARG A 185 52.14 43.64 3.01
C ARG A 185 53.54 43.04 2.94
N GLU A 186 53.64 41.71 2.94
CA GLU A 186 54.90 40.98 2.79
C GLU A 186 55.65 41.37 1.51
N LYS A 187 54.94 41.54 0.37
CA LYS A 187 55.56 42.02 -0.87
C LYS A 187 56.17 43.41 -0.72
N LYS A 188 55.46 44.34 -0.07
CA LYS A 188 55.97 45.69 0.19
C LYS A 188 57.16 45.68 1.13
N ASP A 189 57.10 44.89 2.20
CA ASP A 189 58.17 44.75 3.18
C ASP A 189 59.42 44.16 2.51
N LYS A 190 59.25 43.14 1.66
CA LYS A 190 60.35 42.55 0.86
C LYS A 190 60.97 43.56 -0.10
N GLU A 191 60.18 44.39 -0.77
CA GLU A 191 60.67 45.43 -1.66
C GLU A 191 61.43 46.53 -0.90
N ALA A 192 60.92 46.92 0.27
CA ALA A 192 61.59 47.87 1.16
C ALA A 192 62.94 47.33 1.66
N VAL A 193 62.99 46.08 2.11
CA VAL A 193 64.25 45.42 2.54
C VAL A 193 65.23 45.34 1.38
N LYS A 194 64.76 45.01 0.17
CA LYS A 194 65.62 44.97 -1.02
C LYS A 194 66.23 46.34 -1.32
N SER A 195 65.41 47.40 -1.29
CA SER A 195 65.87 48.78 -1.50
C SER A 195 66.87 49.23 -0.41
N GLN A 196 66.61 48.89 0.85
CA GLN A 196 67.54 49.16 1.95
C GLN A 196 68.88 48.42 1.77
N ALA A 197 68.85 47.15 1.35
CA ALA A 197 70.06 46.38 1.07
C ALA A 197 70.86 46.98 -0.10
N GLU A 198 70.19 47.42 -1.18
CA GLU A 198 70.83 48.11 -2.30
C GLU A 198 71.46 49.45 -1.88
N SER A 199 70.78 50.22 -1.04
CA SER A 199 71.31 51.48 -0.49
C SER A 199 72.53 51.24 0.41
N LEU A 200 72.47 50.25 1.30
CA LEU A 200 73.57 49.88 2.19
C LEU A 200 74.80 49.42 1.38
N ASN A 201 74.59 48.63 0.32
CA ASN A 201 75.68 48.18 -0.55
C ASN A 201 76.41 49.36 -1.21
N ARG A 202 75.68 50.40 -1.63
CA ARG A 202 76.29 51.63 -2.19
C ARG A 202 77.14 52.40 -1.17
N GLU A 203 76.70 52.46 0.08
CA GLU A 203 77.47 53.08 1.16
C GLU A 203 78.72 52.25 1.50
N TYR A 204 78.63 50.92 1.48
CA TYR A 204 79.80 50.04 1.62
C TYR A 204 80.81 50.26 0.48
N ASP A 205 80.36 50.36 -0.77
CA ASP A 205 81.23 50.64 -1.92
C ASP A 205 81.95 52.00 -1.75
N ARG A 206 81.21 53.05 -1.37
CA ARG A 206 81.76 54.38 -1.07
C ARG A 206 82.82 54.35 0.03
N LEU A 207 82.51 53.71 1.15
CA LEU A 207 83.41 53.63 2.29
C LEU A 207 84.69 52.89 1.89
N THR A 208 84.57 51.81 1.11
CA THR A 208 85.71 51.05 0.57
C THR A 208 86.59 51.93 -0.34
N GLU A 209 85.98 52.74 -1.19
CA GLU A 209 86.72 53.73 -2.00
C GLU A 209 87.44 54.76 -1.13
N GLU A 210 86.79 55.32 -0.11
CA GLU A 210 87.41 56.28 0.81
C GLU A 210 88.58 55.65 1.59
N TYR A 211 88.42 54.45 2.14
CA TYR A 211 89.51 53.69 2.75
C TYR A 211 90.67 53.48 1.76
N SER A 212 90.38 53.15 0.51
CA SER A 212 91.43 52.99 -0.52
C SER A 212 92.19 54.30 -0.78
N LYS A 213 91.51 55.45 -0.76
CA LYS A 213 92.10 56.79 -0.95
C LYS A 213 92.96 57.18 0.25
N LEU A 214 92.45 56.98 1.46
CA LEU A 214 93.17 57.22 2.72
C LEU A 214 94.42 56.34 2.83
N GLN A 215 94.33 55.05 2.48
CA GLN A 215 95.48 54.15 2.51
C GLN A 215 96.56 54.57 1.51
N LYS A 216 96.19 55.00 0.30
CA LYS A 216 97.13 55.61 -0.65
C LYS A 216 97.79 56.88 -0.10
N GLN A 217 97.02 57.76 0.57
CA GLN A 217 97.57 58.96 1.20
C GLN A 217 98.53 58.65 2.35
N ILE A 218 98.25 57.63 3.18
CA ILE A 218 99.16 57.19 4.24
C ILE A 218 100.45 56.62 3.65
N THR A 219 100.36 55.82 2.58
CA THR A 219 101.56 55.31 1.88
C THR A 219 102.42 56.44 1.28
N ILE A 220 101.79 57.50 0.75
CA ILE A 220 102.49 58.67 0.22
C ILE A 220 103.04 59.57 1.35
N GLY A 221 102.31 59.75 2.44
CA GLY A 221 102.74 60.53 3.61
C GLY A 221 103.84 59.85 4.46
N GLY A 222 103.88 58.51 4.44
CA GLY A 222 105.00 57.73 5.00
C GLY A 222 106.31 57.92 4.23
N ALA A 223 106.24 58.20 2.93
CA ALA A 223 107.42 58.46 2.10
C ALA A 223 108.03 59.87 2.31
N SER A 224 107.27 60.86 2.80
CA SER A 224 107.78 62.23 2.99
C SER A 224 108.40 62.51 4.38
N LYS A 225 108.26 61.60 5.35
CA LYS A 225 108.84 61.72 6.70
C LYS A 225 110.13 60.91 6.92
N GLY A 226 110.68 60.28 5.87
CA GLY A 226 111.85 59.38 5.94
C GLY A 226 113.11 59.82 5.18
N SER A 227 113.22 61.09 4.76
CA SER A 227 114.43 61.62 4.12
C SER A 227 115.04 62.75 4.95
N GLY A 228 115.62 62.37 6.09
CA GLY A 228 116.59 63.18 6.81
C GLY A 228 117.86 62.35 7.00
N ASP A 229 118.92 62.82 6.35
CA ASP A 229 120.33 62.74 6.79
C ASP A 229 121.10 61.40 6.68
N LYS A 230 122.35 61.54 6.18
CA LYS A 230 123.54 60.63 6.17
C LYS A 230 123.68 59.61 5.02
N ASP A 231 124.80 59.47 4.30
CA ASP A 231 126.19 59.98 4.38
C ASP A 231 126.85 59.99 2.97
N ASP A 232 127.98 60.71 2.86
CA ASP A 232 128.98 60.87 1.76
C ASP A 232 128.77 61.95 0.66
#